data_AF-A0A354DFH3-F1
#
_entry.id   AF-A0A354DFH3-F1
#
_cell.length_a   1.000
_cell.length_b   1.000
_cell.length_c   1.000
_cell.angle_alpha   90.00
_cell.angle_beta   90.00
_cell.angle_gamma   90.00
#
_symmetry.space_group_name_H-M   'P 1'
#
loop_
_entity.id
_entity.type
_entity.pdbx_description
1 polymer ?
#
loop_
_entity_poly.entity_id
_entity_poly.type
_entity_poly.pdbx_seq_one_letter_code
_entity_poly.pdbx_strand_id
1 'polypeptide(L)'
;MNLPQEFTQRMMHMLGKEAPAFFASYEQEKFQGLRVNTLKVMPEKFIHMVDWELEPVPWATGGFYYPGTIRPAKHPFYHAGLYYIQEPSAMSPAEVLSPQPGDKVLDLCAAPGGKTTQLAGFMKGKGILVANDNNPQRIKALVKNIERYGITNAIVTNETPDRLAKIFTGYFDKILVDAPCSGEGMF
;
A
#
# COMPACT_ATOMS: atom_id res chain seq x y z
N MET A 1 -13.71 -19.74 -13.23
CA MET A 1 -12.82 -18.57 -13.38
C MET A 1 -11.99 -18.74 -14.65
N ASN A 2 -11.79 -17.69 -15.45
CA ASN A 2 -11.00 -17.79 -16.69
C ASN A 2 -9.55 -17.37 -16.42
N LEU A 3 -8.74 -18.30 -15.90
CA LEU A 3 -7.31 -18.10 -15.69
C LEU A 3 -6.53 -18.42 -16.98
N PRO A 4 -5.43 -17.70 -17.30
CA PRO A 4 -4.59 -18.03 -18.45
C PRO A 4 -4.03 -19.46 -18.37
N GLN A 5 -4.08 -20.20 -19.47
CA GLN A 5 -3.64 -21.60 -19.49
C GLN A 5 -2.17 -21.77 -19.08
N GLU A 6 -1.30 -20.88 -19.57
CA GLU A 6 0.13 -20.87 -19.25
C GLU A 6 0.37 -20.65 -17.75
N PHE A 7 -0.38 -19.72 -17.13
CA PHE A 7 -0.32 -19.49 -15.69
C PHE A 7 -0.74 -20.75 -14.92
N THR A 8 -1.88 -21.34 -15.28
CA THR A 8 -2.41 -22.53 -14.59
C THR A 8 -1.43 -23.70 -14.67
N GLN A 9 -0.86 -23.98 -15.86
CA GLN A 9 0.12 -25.05 -16.03
C GLN A 9 1.41 -24.79 -15.22
N ARG A 10 1.91 -23.55 -15.26
CA ARG A 10 3.09 -23.16 -14.50
C ARG A 10 2.87 -23.32 -12.99
N MET A 11 1.75 -22.84 -12.46
CA MET A 11 1.42 -22.94 -11.04
C MET A 11 1.19 -24.38 -10.59
N MET A 12 0.53 -25.22 -11.42
CA MET A 12 0.41 -26.66 -11.15
C MET A 12 1.78 -27.33 -11.03
N HIS A 13 2.72 -27.00 -11.91
CA HIS A 13 4.07 -27.54 -11.86
C HIS A 13 4.86 -27.06 -10.63
N MET A 14 4.79 -25.76 -10.32
CA MET A 14 5.54 -25.16 -9.20
C MET A 14 5.01 -25.61 -7.82
N LEU A 15 3.68 -25.65 -7.65
CA LEU A 15 3.05 -25.93 -6.36
C LEU A 15 2.81 -27.43 -6.13
N GLY A 16 2.78 -28.24 -7.20
CA GLY A 16 2.57 -29.68 -7.10
C GLY A 16 1.32 -30.04 -6.30
N LYS A 17 1.51 -30.64 -5.12
CA LYS A 17 0.42 -31.07 -4.24
C LYS A 17 -0.38 -29.91 -3.61
N GLU A 18 0.18 -28.71 -3.57
CA GLU A 18 -0.49 -27.51 -3.02
C GLU A 18 -1.37 -26.80 -4.06
N ALA A 19 -1.20 -27.12 -5.35
CA ALA A 19 -1.91 -26.46 -6.43
C ALA A 19 -3.44 -26.51 -6.28
N PRO A 20 -4.09 -27.62 -5.90
CA PRO A 20 -5.54 -27.66 -5.73
C PRO A 20 -6.05 -26.64 -4.69
N ALA A 21 -5.35 -26.50 -3.56
CA ALA A 21 -5.72 -25.55 -2.52
C ALA A 21 -5.54 -24.10 -2.98
N PHE A 22 -4.45 -23.82 -3.70
CA PHE A 22 -4.22 -22.52 -4.32
C PHE A 22 -5.34 -22.15 -5.30
N PHE A 23 -5.70 -23.03 -6.22
CA PHE A 23 -6.79 -22.73 -7.17
C PHE A 23 -8.16 -22.65 -6.49
N ALA A 24 -8.41 -23.42 -5.43
CA ALA A 24 -9.65 -23.30 -4.67
C ALA A 24 -9.78 -21.94 -3.95
N SER A 25 -8.66 -21.30 -3.58
CA SER A 25 -8.67 -19.97 -2.93
C SER A 25 -9.27 -18.87 -3.81
N TYR A 26 -9.19 -19.03 -5.14
CA TYR A 26 -9.78 -18.08 -6.09
C TYR A 26 -11.32 -18.08 -6.06
N GLU A 27 -11.94 -19.15 -5.57
CA GLU A 27 -13.40 -19.22 -5.44
C GLU A 27 -13.92 -18.61 -4.13
N GLN A 28 -13.01 -18.22 -3.23
CA GLN A 28 -13.35 -17.59 -1.96
C GLN A 28 -13.62 -16.09 -2.14
N GLU A 29 -14.34 -15.50 -1.18
CA GLU A 29 -14.56 -14.06 -1.17
C GLU A 29 -13.24 -13.32 -0.99
N LYS A 30 -13.04 -12.26 -1.79
CA LYS A 30 -11.84 -11.42 -1.70
C LYS A 30 -11.87 -10.62 -0.39
N PHE A 31 -10.80 -10.71 0.36
CA PHE A 31 -10.60 -9.83 1.52
C PHE A 31 -10.55 -8.37 1.08
N GLN A 32 -11.28 -7.51 1.79
CA GLN A 32 -11.19 -6.06 1.62
C GLN A 32 -10.51 -5.45 2.83
N GLY A 33 -9.63 -4.49 2.58
CA GLY A 33 -8.82 -3.87 3.62
C GLY A 33 -8.80 -2.35 3.54
N LEU A 34 -8.71 -1.74 4.71
CA LEU A 34 -8.35 -0.33 4.86
C LEU A 34 -7.24 -0.19 5.90
N ARG A 35 -6.49 0.89 5.81
CA ARG A 35 -5.43 1.21 6.76
C ARG A 35 -5.63 2.62 7.29
N VAL A 36 -5.74 2.75 8.60
CA VAL A 36 -5.94 4.03 9.29
C VAL A 36 -4.75 4.96 9.09
N ASN A 37 -5.03 6.24 8.92
CA ASN A 37 -4.04 7.31 8.90
C ASN A 37 -3.67 7.71 10.33
N THR A 38 -2.60 7.11 10.84
CA THR A 38 -2.07 7.36 12.19
C THR A 38 -1.55 8.79 12.39
N LEU A 39 -1.38 9.58 11.33
CA LEU A 39 -1.08 11.02 11.42
C LEU A 39 -2.30 11.85 11.87
N LYS A 40 -3.52 11.34 11.68
CA LYS A 40 -4.77 12.06 11.96
C LYS A 40 -5.56 11.46 13.11
N VAL A 41 -5.55 10.12 13.25
CA VAL A 41 -6.35 9.42 14.25
C VAL A 41 -5.68 8.13 14.68
N MET A 42 -5.81 7.76 15.96
CA MET A 42 -5.35 6.47 16.46
C MET A 42 -6.28 5.34 16.00
N PRO A 43 -5.77 4.16 15.59
CA PRO A 43 -6.61 3.04 15.13
C PRO A 43 -7.72 2.67 16.12
N GLU A 44 -7.42 2.66 17.41
CA GLU A 44 -8.36 2.30 18.49
C GLU A 44 -9.47 3.33 18.65
N LYS A 45 -9.24 4.59 18.24
CA LYS A 45 -10.29 5.61 18.20
C LYS A 45 -11.12 5.49 16.93
N PHE A 46 -10.48 5.19 15.80
CA PHE A 46 -11.15 5.11 14.50
C PHE A 46 -12.26 4.06 14.48
N ILE A 47 -12.05 2.88 15.10
CA ILE A 47 -13.06 1.82 15.17
C ILE A 47 -14.36 2.27 15.87
N HIS A 48 -14.31 3.29 16.72
CA HIS A 48 -15.48 3.84 17.41
C HIS A 48 -16.10 5.04 16.67
N MET A 49 -15.47 5.52 15.60
CA MET A 49 -15.97 6.63 14.79
C MET A 49 -16.87 6.17 13.63
N VAL A 50 -16.88 4.86 13.35
CA VAL A 50 -17.65 4.25 12.27
C VAL A 50 -18.53 3.13 12.83
N ASP A 51 -19.61 2.83 12.13
CA ASP A 51 -20.55 1.73 12.42
C ASP A 51 -20.20 0.45 11.64
N TRP A 52 -18.92 0.26 11.32
CA TRP A 52 -18.44 -0.87 10.53
C TRP A 52 -17.88 -1.96 11.42
N GLU A 53 -18.16 -3.21 11.06
CA GLU A 53 -17.45 -4.36 11.62
C GLU A 53 -16.03 -4.39 11.04
N LEU A 54 -15.05 -4.11 11.89
CA LEU A 54 -13.64 -4.05 11.51
C LEU A 54 -12.86 -5.10 12.27
N GLU A 55 -12.13 -5.95 11.54
CA GLU A 55 -11.23 -6.95 12.13
C GLU A 55 -9.78 -6.54 11.87
N PRO A 56 -8.88 -6.63 12.85
CA PRO A 56 -7.49 -6.21 12.66
C PRO A 56 -6.76 -7.12 11.67
N VAL A 57 -5.96 -6.52 10.78
CA VAL A 57 -5.00 -7.25 9.94
C VAL A 57 -3.78 -7.62 10.80
N PRO A 58 -3.46 -8.92 10.99
CA PRO A 58 -2.50 -9.34 12.02
C PRO A 58 -1.07 -8.79 11.85
N TRP A 59 -0.68 -8.47 10.62
CA TRP A 59 0.67 -8.02 10.29
C TRP A 59 0.76 -6.52 10.00
N ALA A 60 -0.35 -5.76 10.05
CA ALA A 60 -0.36 -4.37 9.63
C ALA A 60 -0.89 -3.45 10.73
N THR A 61 -0.05 -2.55 11.21
CA THR A 61 -0.42 -1.61 12.27
C THR A 61 -1.48 -0.65 11.76
N GLY A 62 -2.67 -0.66 12.38
CA GLY A 62 -3.82 0.12 11.95
C GLY A 62 -4.47 -0.36 10.64
N GLY A 63 -4.12 -1.56 10.16
CA GLY A 63 -4.81 -2.25 9.08
C GLY A 63 -6.05 -2.98 9.61
N PHE A 64 -7.15 -2.90 8.87
CA PHE A 64 -8.40 -3.59 9.20
C PHE A 64 -9.02 -4.21 7.96
N TYR A 65 -9.53 -5.43 8.10
CA TYR A 65 -10.51 -6.00 7.20
C TYR A 65 -11.86 -5.33 7.39
N TYR A 66 -12.65 -5.25 6.32
CA TYR A 66 -14.03 -4.79 6.39
C TYR A 66 -14.95 -5.60 5.44
N PRO A 67 -16.24 -5.75 5.77
CA PRO A 67 -17.19 -6.49 4.93
C PRO A 67 -17.41 -5.85 3.55
N GLY A 68 -17.54 -6.66 2.50
CA GLY A 68 -17.76 -6.18 1.13
C GLY A 68 -19.07 -5.39 0.90
N THR A 69 -19.99 -5.41 1.87
CA THR A 69 -21.22 -4.60 1.89
C THR A 69 -20.94 -3.12 2.16
N ILE A 70 -19.83 -2.80 2.82
CA ILE A 70 -19.43 -1.43 3.15
C ILE A 70 -18.78 -0.77 1.93
N ARG A 71 -18.98 0.53 1.77
CA ARG A 71 -18.37 1.33 0.69
C ARG A 71 -17.52 2.46 1.27
N PRO A 72 -16.32 2.18 1.83
CA PRO A 72 -15.52 3.19 2.51
C PRO A 72 -15.17 4.38 1.62
N ALA A 73 -15.04 4.18 0.31
CA ALA A 73 -14.74 5.25 -0.65
C ALA A 73 -15.83 6.34 -0.75
N LYS A 74 -17.07 6.07 -0.33
CA LYS A 74 -18.18 7.04 -0.33
C LYS A 74 -18.33 7.79 1.00
N HIS A 75 -17.61 7.37 2.03
CA HIS A 75 -17.72 7.95 3.36
C HIS A 75 -16.90 9.25 3.48
N PRO A 76 -17.38 10.29 4.20
CA PRO A 76 -16.63 11.54 4.37
C PRO A 76 -15.20 11.37 4.88
N PHE A 77 -14.97 10.37 5.75
CA PHE A 77 -13.64 10.08 6.29
C PHE A 77 -12.61 9.65 5.24
N TYR A 78 -13.05 9.06 4.12
CA TYR A 78 -12.15 8.79 2.99
C TYR A 78 -11.63 10.09 2.38
N HIS A 79 -12.49 11.09 2.21
CA HIS A 79 -12.13 12.40 1.67
C HIS A 79 -11.34 13.24 2.68
N ALA A 80 -11.61 13.07 3.98
CA ALA A 80 -10.80 13.64 5.05
C ALA A 80 -9.43 12.95 5.21
N GLY A 81 -9.18 11.85 4.50
CA GLY A 81 -7.93 11.10 4.53
C GLY A 81 -7.67 10.39 5.86
N LEU A 82 -8.70 9.92 6.55
CA LEU A 82 -8.55 9.16 7.80
C LEU A 82 -8.11 7.71 7.59
N TYR A 83 -8.21 7.19 6.37
CA TYR A 83 -7.70 5.87 5.99
C TYR A 83 -7.39 5.81 4.50
N TYR A 84 -6.60 4.80 4.13
CA TYR A 84 -6.35 4.38 2.76
C TYR A 84 -7.02 3.03 2.54
N ILE A 85 -7.75 2.85 1.42
CA ILE A 85 -8.30 1.53 1.06
C ILE A 85 -7.17 0.73 0.41
N GLN A 86 -6.71 -0.31 1.08
CA GLN A 86 -5.52 -1.07 0.69
C GLN A 86 -5.79 -2.55 0.89
N GLU A 87 -5.43 -3.36 -0.10
CA GLU A 87 -5.47 -4.81 0.06
C GLU A 87 -4.53 -5.24 1.22
N PRO A 88 -4.97 -6.12 2.14
CA PRO A 88 -4.23 -6.50 3.34
C PRO A 88 -2.79 -6.98 3.10
N SER A 89 -2.54 -7.82 2.10
CA SER A 89 -1.19 -8.31 1.79
C SER A 89 -0.26 -7.17 1.33
N ALA A 90 -0.81 -6.18 0.60
CA ALA A 90 -0.07 -5.01 0.13
C ALA A 90 0.36 -4.05 1.26
N MET A 91 -0.11 -4.24 2.48
CA MET A 91 0.35 -3.50 3.67
C MET A 91 1.70 -4.00 4.18
N SER A 92 2.04 -5.27 3.92
CA SER A 92 3.23 -5.92 4.49
C SER A 92 4.58 -5.29 4.11
N PRO A 93 4.84 -4.79 2.88
CA PRO A 93 6.19 -4.34 2.53
C PRO A 93 6.64 -3.12 3.33
N ALA A 94 5.72 -2.20 3.64
CA ALA A 94 6.03 -1.05 4.47
C ALA A 94 6.18 -1.42 5.96
N GLU A 95 5.45 -2.43 6.44
CA GLU A 95 5.64 -2.99 7.80
C GLU A 95 7.02 -3.63 7.92
N VAL A 96 7.46 -4.38 6.93
CA VAL A 96 8.81 -4.97 6.93
C VAL A 96 9.89 -3.88 6.87
N LEU A 97 9.69 -2.83 6.07
CA LEU A 97 10.65 -1.73 5.97
C LEU A 97 10.73 -0.89 7.26
N SER A 98 9.59 -0.70 7.95
CA SER A 98 9.48 -0.04 9.27
C SER A 98 10.37 1.20 9.43
N PRO A 99 10.19 2.25 8.60
CA PRO A 99 10.98 3.47 8.75
C PRO A 99 10.70 4.15 10.09
N GLN A 100 11.70 4.84 10.62
CA GLN A 100 11.63 5.54 11.88
C GLN A 100 11.46 7.05 11.63
N PRO A 101 10.83 7.79 12.56
CA PRO A 101 10.80 9.24 12.48
C PRO A 101 12.21 9.83 12.37
N GLY A 102 12.48 10.59 11.31
CA GLY A 102 13.79 11.17 11.02
C GLY A 102 14.57 10.49 9.89
N ASP A 103 14.16 9.30 9.47
CA ASP A 103 14.77 8.63 8.31
C ASP A 103 14.59 9.45 7.02
N LYS A 104 15.52 9.24 6.08
CA LYS A 104 15.42 9.64 4.68
C LYS A 104 15.00 8.39 3.90
N VAL A 105 13.76 8.37 3.44
CA VAL A 105 13.13 7.20 2.83
C VAL A 105 12.82 7.47 1.36
N LEU A 106 13.11 6.51 0.49
CA LEU A 106 12.69 6.53 -0.91
C LEU A 106 11.62 5.44 -1.16
N ASP A 107 10.47 5.83 -1.68
CA ASP A 107 9.50 4.94 -2.33
C ASP A 107 9.67 5.08 -3.84
N LEU A 108 10.31 4.10 -4.48
CA LEU A 108 10.81 4.23 -5.85
C LEU A 108 9.72 4.11 -6.93
N CYS A 109 8.66 3.37 -6.62
CA CYS A 109 7.52 3.05 -7.51
C CYS A 109 6.21 3.37 -6.78
N ALA A 110 6.09 4.60 -6.32
CA ALA A 110 5.18 5.05 -5.29
C ALA A 110 3.71 5.08 -5.73
N ALA A 111 3.39 5.32 -7.00
CA ALA A 111 2.01 5.55 -7.38
C ALA A 111 1.17 4.25 -7.24
N PRO A 112 -0.11 4.32 -6.82
CA PRO A 112 -0.86 5.53 -6.50
C PRO A 112 -0.66 6.10 -5.08
N GLY A 113 0.23 5.55 -4.26
CA GLY A 113 0.61 6.12 -2.95
C GLY A 113 0.20 5.32 -1.72
N GLY A 114 -0.31 4.09 -1.88
CA GLY A 114 -0.73 3.25 -0.76
C GLY A 114 0.40 2.95 0.23
N LYS A 115 1.57 2.54 -0.28
CA LYS A 115 2.75 2.28 0.57
C LYS A 115 3.41 3.58 1.03
N THR A 116 3.51 4.59 0.16
CA THR A 116 3.98 5.93 0.52
C THR A 116 3.26 6.50 1.74
N THR A 117 1.92 6.42 1.77
CA THR A 117 1.12 6.90 2.91
C THR A 117 1.34 6.06 4.18
N GLN A 118 1.76 4.80 4.06
CA GLN A 118 2.13 3.95 5.19
C GLN A 118 3.46 4.40 5.78
N LEU A 119 4.46 4.56 4.92
CA LEU A 119 5.79 5.03 5.27
C LEU A 119 5.70 6.38 5.98
N ALA A 120 4.87 7.31 5.46
CA ALA A 120 4.64 8.59 6.11
C ALA A 120 4.03 8.46 7.52
N GLY A 121 3.09 7.52 7.72
CA GLY A 121 2.51 7.21 9.03
C GLY A 121 3.56 6.75 10.04
N PHE A 122 4.46 5.86 9.65
CA PHE A 122 5.59 5.43 10.46
C PHE A 122 6.55 6.57 10.80
N MET A 123 6.85 7.43 9.83
CA MET A 123 7.78 8.56 9.97
C MET A 123 7.21 9.72 10.81
N LYS A 124 5.90 9.74 11.09
CA LYS A 124 5.23 10.75 11.93
C LYS A 124 5.55 12.20 11.50
N GLY A 125 5.65 12.43 10.20
CA GLY A 125 5.96 13.75 9.62
C GLY A 125 7.40 14.24 9.85
N LYS A 126 8.33 13.37 10.27
CA LYS A 126 9.75 13.69 10.51
C LYS A 126 10.65 13.01 9.49
N GLY A 127 11.78 13.63 9.17
CA GLY A 127 12.68 13.15 8.12
C GLY A 127 12.17 13.53 6.73
N ILE A 128 12.65 12.85 5.69
CA ILE A 128 12.33 13.14 4.29
C ILE A 128 11.79 11.89 3.62
N LEU A 129 10.60 11.99 3.02
CA LEU A 129 10.03 10.91 2.20
C LEU A 129 10.06 11.33 0.72
N VAL A 130 10.90 10.68 -0.09
CA VAL A 130 10.86 10.87 -1.55
C VAL A 130 9.95 9.80 -2.14
N ALA A 131 8.89 10.23 -2.83
CA ALA A 131 7.93 9.36 -3.50
C ALA A 131 8.06 9.53 -5.00
N ASN A 132 8.66 8.55 -5.67
CA ASN A 132 8.92 8.56 -7.09
C ASN A 132 7.98 7.62 -7.84
N ASP A 133 7.52 8.01 -9.02
CA ASP A 133 6.98 7.07 -10.01
C ASP A 133 7.43 7.53 -11.40
N ASN A 134 7.91 6.63 -12.25
CA ASN A 134 8.40 7.03 -13.58
C ASN A 134 7.26 7.29 -14.58
N ASN A 135 6.01 6.93 -14.26
CA ASN A 135 4.86 7.13 -15.14
C ASN A 135 4.14 8.46 -14.81
N PRO A 136 4.22 9.48 -15.69
CA PRO A 136 3.65 10.80 -15.43
C PRO A 136 2.12 10.77 -15.25
N GLN A 137 1.42 9.81 -15.84
CA GLN A 137 -0.03 9.70 -15.72
C GLN A 137 -0.46 9.29 -14.31
N ARG A 138 0.36 8.50 -13.61
CA ARG A 138 0.08 8.00 -12.26
C ARG A 138 0.42 8.99 -11.16
N ILE A 139 1.27 9.98 -11.45
CA ILE A 139 1.69 11.04 -10.51
C ILE A 139 0.50 11.83 -9.97
N LYS A 140 -0.52 12.13 -10.79
CA LYS A 140 -1.71 12.86 -10.33
C LYS A 140 -2.43 12.14 -9.18
N ALA A 141 -2.51 10.81 -9.24
CA ALA A 141 -3.13 10.02 -8.18
C ALA A 141 -2.26 10.02 -6.92
N LEU A 142 -0.93 9.91 -7.08
CA LEU A 142 0.03 9.98 -5.98
C LEU A 142 -0.06 11.31 -5.22
N VAL A 143 0.03 12.44 -5.94
CA VAL A 143 -0.07 13.80 -5.35
C VAL A 143 -1.40 13.98 -4.62
N LYS A 144 -2.52 13.61 -5.26
CA LYS A 144 -3.85 13.68 -4.64
C LYS A 144 -3.92 12.89 -3.33
N ASN A 145 -3.33 11.69 -3.31
CA ASN A 145 -3.33 10.87 -2.10
C ASN A 145 -2.44 11.47 -1.01
N ILE A 146 -1.26 11.98 -1.33
CA ILE A 146 -0.35 12.67 -0.40
C ILE A 146 -1.03 13.89 0.23
N GLU A 147 -1.67 14.73 -0.59
CA GLU A 147 -2.40 15.91 -0.15
C GLU A 147 -3.56 15.53 0.79
N ARG A 148 -4.41 14.58 0.35
CA ARG A 148 -5.54 14.12 1.14
C ARG A 148 -5.11 13.50 2.48
N TYR A 149 -4.00 12.75 2.49
CA TYR A 149 -3.46 12.16 3.71
C TYR A 149 -2.82 13.20 4.65
N GLY A 150 -2.52 14.42 4.17
CA GLY A 150 -1.92 15.49 4.95
C GLY A 150 -0.43 15.27 5.21
N ILE A 151 0.29 14.66 4.26
CA ILE A 151 1.72 14.38 4.40
C ILE A 151 2.52 15.63 4.03
N THR A 152 3.26 16.18 4.98
CA THR A 152 3.96 17.47 4.84
C THR A 152 5.45 17.32 4.57
N ASN A 153 6.02 16.13 4.77
CA ASN A 153 7.46 15.87 4.62
C ASN A 153 7.79 15.02 3.39
N ALA A 154 6.89 14.99 2.40
CA ALA A 154 7.07 14.24 1.17
C ALA A 154 7.50 15.12 -0.02
N ILE A 155 8.39 14.60 -0.85
CA ILE A 155 8.79 15.15 -2.14
C ILE A 155 8.33 14.18 -3.22
N VAL A 156 7.53 14.65 -4.18
CA VAL A 156 7.10 13.82 -5.31
C VAL A 156 8.01 14.05 -6.50
N THR A 157 8.54 12.98 -7.08
CA THR A 157 9.36 13.03 -8.29
C THR A 157 8.76 12.17 -9.40
N ASN A 158 9.01 12.55 -10.65
CA ASN A 158 8.70 11.73 -11.82
C ASN A 158 9.99 11.48 -12.60
N GLU A 159 10.81 10.55 -12.10
CA GLU A 159 12.13 10.28 -12.66
C GLU A 159 12.42 8.79 -12.81
N THR A 160 13.41 8.49 -13.64
CA THR A 160 13.93 7.13 -13.79
C THR A 160 14.80 6.75 -12.59
N PRO A 161 14.76 5.48 -12.15
CA PRO A 161 15.64 4.99 -11.08
C PRO A 161 17.13 5.27 -11.33
N ASP A 162 17.61 5.13 -12.57
CA ASP A 162 19.01 5.37 -12.93
C ASP A 162 19.44 6.82 -12.68
N ARG A 163 18.54 7.78 -12.91
CA ARG A 163 18.85 9.20 -12.68
C ARG A 163 18.83 9.51 -11.19
N LEU A 164 17.86 8.98 -10.46
CA LEU A 164 17.80 9.12 -9.00
C LEU A 164 19.03 8.52 -8.33
N ALA A 165 19.47 7.33 -8.76
CA ALA A 165 20.65 6.67 -8.22
C ALA A 165 21.92 7.52 -8.37
N LYS A 166 22.10 8.20 -9.51
CA LYS A 166 23.24 9.11 -9.73
C LYS A 166 23.21 10.31 -8.79
N ILE A 167 22.04 10.90 -8.56
CA ILE A 167 21.88 12.12 -7.76
C ILE A 167 21.93 11.82 -6.26
N PHE A 168 21.29 10.75 -5.82
CA PHE A 168 21.08 10.40 -4.41
C PHE A 168 21.95 9.22 -3.94
N THR A 169 23.15 9.08 -4.51
CA THR A 169 24.09 8.01 -4.13
C THR A 169 24.34 8.04 -2.62
N GLY A 170 24.00 6.94 -1.93
CA GLY A 170 24.20 6.79 -0.48
C GLY A 170 23.36 7.74 0.39
N TYR A 171 22.31 8.37 -0.15
CA TYR A 171 21.55 9.40 0.56
C TYR A 171 20.44 8.83 1.46
N PHE A 172 19.77 7.75 1.06
CA PHE A 172 18.61 7.22 1.77
C PHE A 172 19.00 6.21 2.83
N ASP A 173 18.35 6.29 4.00
CA ASP A 173 18.51 5.30 5.07
C ASP A 173 17.71 4.02 4.75
N LYS A 174 16.60 4.17 4.03
CA LYS A 174 15.72 3.06 3.61
C LYS A 174 15.14 3.31 2.22
N ILE A 175 15.01 2.25 1.44
CA ILE A 175 14.41 2.29 0.09
C ILE A 175 13.37 1.18 -0.03
N LEU A 176 12.17 1.55 -0.46
CA LEU A 176 11.11 0.63 -0.84
C LEU A 176 11.06 0.52 -2.37
N VAL A 177 11.07 -0.71 -2.87
CA VAL A 177 10.88 -1.01 -4.29
C VAL A 177 9.68 -1.94 -4.46
N ASP A 178 8.51 -1.34 -4.66
CA ASP A 178 7.29 -2.04 -5.06
C ASP A 178 7.23 -2.11 -6.59
N ALA A 179 8.01 -3.03 -7.15
CA ALA A 179 8.25 -3.07 -8.59
C ALA A 179 6.96 -3.36 -9.38
N PRO A 180 6.82 -2.79 -10.59
CA PRO A 180 5.77 -3.22 -11.52
C PRO A 180 5.95 -4.71 -11.83
N CYS A 181 4.89 -5.49 -11.66
CA CYS A 181 4.90 -6.93 -11.84
C CYS A 181 3.82 -7.38 -12.85
N SER A 182 3.78 -8.68 -13.17
CA SER A 182 2.75 -9.26 -14.06
C SER A 182 1.32 -9.15 -13.52
N GLY A 183 1.17 -8.86 -12.21
CA GLY A 183 -0.13 -8.64 -11.59
C GLY A 183 -0.96 -9.91 -11.37
N GLU A 184 -0.34 -11.08 -11.31
CA GLU A 184 -1.04 -12.38 -11.17
C GLU A 184 -1.88 -12.49 -9.89
N GLY A 185 -1.52 -11.75 -8.84
CA GLY A 185 -2.32 -11.63 -7.61
C GLY A 185 -3.63 -10.84 -7.77
N MET A 186 -3.86 -10.21 -8.93
CA MET A 186 -5.05 -9.42 -9.25
C MET A 186 -6.11 -10.20 -10.06
N PHE A 187 -5.85 -11.47 -10.38
CA PHE A 187 -6.78 -12.33 -11.11
C PHE A 187 -8.12 -12.56 -10.37
#